data_AF-A0A3M3XCV3-F1
#
_entry.id   AF-A0A3M3XCV3-F1
#
_cell.length_a   1.000
_cell.length_b   1.000
_cell.length_c   1.000
_cell.angle_alpha   90.00
_cell.angle_beta   90.00
_cell.angle_gamma   90.00
#
_symmetry.space_group_name_H-M   'P 1'
#
loop_
_entity.id
_entity.type
_entity.pdbx_description
1 polymer ?
#
loop_
_entity_poly.entity_id
_entity_poly.type
_entity_poly.pdbx_seq_one_letter_code
_entity_poly.pdbx_strand_id
1 'polypeptide(L)'
;MPDPLDNTPGAREPDAAPADANTAKATEAPKEKPKDATETAKDPAAEAEALAAAETAKAAADEELNKAQAERIFARIEAAISFAQQNKARSIVLIGHSSGAYWAARFLNERTSPVVQKLVMLAAREPLNAKPSLLDMVPQLKVKAVDFIYKNSPDEAAKARLQASKRAKGPGFTQIALINIAGGGDAEQEQLFRRVRGWIDAKEEK
;
A
#
# COMPACT_ATOMS: atom_id res chain seq x y z
N MET A 1 2.94 0.48 -14.35
CA MET A 1 1.98 -0.59 -14.03
C MET A 1 1.71 -0.49 -12.56
N PRO A 2 0.46 -0.18 -12.16
CA PRO A 2 0.06 -0.31 -10.77
C PRO A 2 0.21 -1.77 -10.33
N ASP A 3 0.24 -1.98 -9.01
CA ASP A 3 0.21 -3.31 -8.40
C ASP A 3 -1.00 -4.10 -8.93
N PRO A 4 -0.83 -5.34 -9.42
CA PRO A 4 -1.94 -6.16 -9.90
C PRO A 4 -3.02 -6.47 -8.83
N LEU A 5 -2.74 -6.15 -7.56
CA LEU A 5 -3.68 -6.29 -6.44
C LEU A 5 -4.36 -4.97 -6.02
N ASP A 6 -3.99 -3.84 -6.63
CA ASP A 6 -4.54 -2.52 -6.29
C ASP A 6 -5.76 -2.21 -7.18
N ASN A 7 -6.94 -2.66 -6.72
CA ASN A 7 -8.24 -2.41 -7.36
C ASN A 7 -8.78 -1.00 -7.06
N THR A 8 -7.92 0.00 -7.01
CA THR A 8 -8.35 1.39 -6.93
C THR A 8 -8.83 1.83 -8.31
N PRO A 9 -10.09 2.30 -8.46
CA PRO A 9 -10.58 2.74 -9.75
C PRO A 9 -9.77 3.97 -10.19
N GLY A 10 -8.93 3.79 -11.21
CA GLY A 10 -8.29 4.87 -11.95
C GLY A 10 -9.34 5.76 -12.64
N ALA A 11 -8.89 6.94 -13.07
CA ALA A 11 -9.72 7.97 -13.69
C ALA A 11 -10.72 7.41 -14.73
N ARG A 12 -11.99 7.76 -14.56
CA ARG A 12 -13.11 7.39 -15.42
C ARG A 12 -13.01 8.18 -16.74
N GLU A 13 -12.74 7.48 -17.84
CA GLU A 13 -13.09 7.98 -19.18
C GLU A 13 -14.63 7.98 -19.35
N PRO A 14 -15.19 8.92 -20.13
CA PRO A 14 -16.62 9.22 -20.07
C PRO A 14 -17.48 8.21 -20.85
N ASP A 15 -18.58 7.86 -20.18
CA ASP A 15 -19.91 7.44 -20.64
C ASP A 15 -20.09 6.51 -21.86
N ALA A 16 -20.61 5.32 -21.57
CA ALA A 16 -21.70 4.74 -22.35
C ALA A 16 -22.71 4.11 -21.38
N ALA A 17 -23.89 4.70 -21.30
CA ALA A 17 -25.07 4.26 -20.57
C ALA A 17 -25.73 3.00 -21.21
N PRO A 18 -26.80 2.42 -20.63
CA PRO A 18 -26.80 1.04 -20.13
C PRO A 18 -27.73 0.11 -20.94
N ALA A 19 -27.49 -1.21 -20.86
CA ALA A 19 -28.47 -2.21 -21.27
C ALA A 19 -29.09 -2.84 -20.02
N ASP A 20 -30.40 -2.60 -19.89
CA ASP A 20 -31.34 -3.10 -18.90
C ASP A 20 -31.64 -4.60 -19.07
N ALA A 21 -32.34 -5.17 -18.07
CA ALA A 21 -33.04 -6.46 -18.00
C ALA A 21 -32.49 -7.42 -16.90
N ASN A 22 -32.98 -7.40 -15.65
CA ASN A 22 -34.32 -7.69 -15.10
C ASN A 22 -34.50 -9.16 -14.66
N THR A 23 -34.93 -9.31 -13.38
CA THR A 23 -35.72 -10.42 -12.78
C THR A 23 -35.13 -11.84 -12.74
N ALA A 24 -35.35 -12.72 -11.75
CA ALA A 24 -35.99 -12.68 -10.44
C ALA A 24 -35.81 -14.06 -9.75
N LYS A 25 -36.09 -14.08 -8.45
CA LYS A 25 -36.81 -15.13 -7.70
C LYS A 25 -36.08 -16.42 -7.31
N ALA A 26 -35.69 -16.44 -6.03
CA ALA A 26 -36.13 -17.34 -4.96
C ALA A 26 -36.57 -18.79 -5.25
N THR A 27 -36.29 -19.57 -4.19
CA THR A 27 -37.04 -20.71 -3.61
C THR A 27 -36.63 -22.15 -3.97
N GLU A 28 -36.26 -22.84 -2.87
CA GLU A 28 -36.67 -24.18 -2.45
C GLU A 28 -35.75 -25.39 -2.69
N ALA A 29 -35.30 -25.91 -1.55
CA ALA A 29 -34.75 -27.23 -1.32
C ALA A 29 -35.72 -28.33 -1.74
N PRO A 30 -35.20 -29.53 -2.05
CA PRO A 30 -35.68 -30.69 -1.28
C PRO A 30 -34.59 -31.65 -0.76
N LYS A 31 -34.85 -32.14 0.47
CA LYS A 31 -34.61 -33.49 1.07
C LYS A 31 -33.37 -34.31 0.66
N GLU A 32 -32.66 -34.89 1.63
CA GLU A 32 -32.81 -36.29 2.05
C GLU A 32 -31.83 -36.70 3.17
N LYS A 33 -32.19 -37.82 3.82
CA LYS A 33 -31.67 -38.40 5.07
C LYS A 33 -30.19 -38.84 5.02
N PRO A 34 -29.51 -38.90 6.19
CA PRO A 34 -28.12 -39.31 6.31
C PRO A 34 -27.96 -40.84 6.20
N LYS A 35 -26.87 -41.29 5.58
CA LYS A 35 -26.42 -42.67 5.64
C LYS A 35 -24.89 -42.69 5.75
N ASP A 36 -24.44 -43.47 6.74
CA ASP A 36 -23.07 -43.79 7.13
C ASP A 36 -21.97 -43.61 6.08
N ALA A 37 -20.91 -42.91 6.48
CA ALA A 37 -19.57 -43.12 5.95
C ALA A 37 -18.56 -43.01 7.10
N THR A 38 -18.00 -44.17 7.42
CA THR A 38 -16.89 -44.48 8.30
C THR A 38 -15.85 -43.36 8.41
N GLU A 39 -15.81 -42.69 9.56
CA GLU A 39 -14.76 -41.74 9.92
C GLU A 39 -13.49 -42.54 10.26
N THR A 40 -12.60 -42.64 9.28
CA THR A 40 -11.20 -42.98 9.55
C THR A 40 -10.66 -41.81 10.35
N ALA A 41 -10.43 -42.03 11.64
CA ALA A 41 -9.77 -41.08 12.53
C ALA A 41 -8.39 -40.76 11.94
N LYS A 42 -8.31 -39.66 11.19
CA LYS A 42 -7.04 -39.05 10.84
C LYS A 42 -6.51 -38.37 12.08
N ASP A 43 -5.25 -38.64 12.37
CA ASP A 43 -4.55 -38.09 13.52
C ASP A 43 -4.47 -36.56 13.36
N PRO A 44 -5.14 -35.76 14.21
CA PRO A 44 -5.20 -34.31 14.06
C PRO A 44 -3.83 -33.65 14.16
N ALA A 45 -2.83 -34.32 14.76
CA ALA A 45 -1.45 -33.85 14.81
C ALA A 45 -0.77 -33.92 13.44
N ALA A 46 -0.97 -35.00 12.67
CA ALA A 46 -0.36 -35.15 11.35
C ALA A 46 -1.01 -34.24 10.29
N GLU A 47 -2.31 -33.96 10.40
CA GLU A 47 -2.97 -32.97 9.55
C GLU A 47 -2.57 -31.53 9.92
N ALA A 48 -2.38 -31.22 11.20
CA ALA A 48 -1.88 -29.91 11.63
C ALA A 48 -0.43 -29.66 11.16
N GLU A 49 0.44 -30.67 11.22
CA GLU A 49 1.82 -30.59 10.71
C GLU A 49 1.86 -30.48 9.18
N ALA A 50 1.00 -31.20 8.46
CA ALA A 50 0.90 -31.09 7.00
C ALA A 50 0.33 -29.71 6.56
N LEU A 51 -0.63 -29.16 7.29
CA LEU A 51 -1.15 -27.81 7.06
C LEU A 51 -0.08 -26.74 7.38
N ALA A 52 0.67 -26.89 8.47
CA ALA A 52 1.76 -25.98 8.82
C ALA A 52 2.92 -26.03 7.80
N ALA A 53 3.26 -27.22 7.29
CA ALA A 53 4.27 -27.38 6.23
C ALA A 53 3.80 -26.77 4.90
N ALA A 54 2.52 -26.97 4.53
CA ALA A 54 1.93 -26.35 3.35
C ALA A 54 1.84 -24.82 3.46
N GLU A 55 1.51 -24.30 4.64
CA GLU A 55 1.47 -22.86 4.92
C GLU A 55 2.86 -22.23 4.89
N THR A 56 3.87 -22.94 5.41
CA THR A 56 5.28 -22.52 5.35
C THR A 56 5.80 -22.52 3.91
N ALA A 57 5.49 -23.54 3.12
CA ALA A 57 5.87 -23.61 1.71
C ALA A 57 5.20 -22.49 0.89
N LYS A 58 3.92 -22.19 1.17
CA LYS A 58 3.20 -21.09 0.54
C LYS A 58 3.77 -19.72 0.93
N ALA A 59 4.11 -19.53 2.21
CA ALA A 59 4.75 -18.31 2.70
C ALA A 59 6.14 -18.08 2.07
N ALA A 60 6.94 -19.14 1.89
CA ALA A 60 8.24 -19.04 1.22
C ALA A 60 8.09 -18.67 -0.27
N ALA A 61 7.12 -19.27 -0.96
CA ALA A 61 6.82 -18.93 -2.35
C ALA A 61 6.32 -17.47 -2.49
N ASP A 62 5.44 -17.03 -1.60
CA ASP A 62 4.96 -15.64 -1.56
C ASP A 62 6.11 -14.65 -1.28
N GLU A 63 7.06 -15.00 -0.40
CA GLU A 63 8.23 -14.17 -0.12
C GLU A 63 9.17 -14.04 -1.32
N GLU A 64 9.37 -15.12 -2.09
CA GLU A 64 10.20 -15.08 -3.29
C GLU A 64 9.54 -14.24 -4.40
N LEU A 65 8.22 -14.39 -4.59
CA LEU A 65 7.45 -13.53 -5.50
C LEU A 65 7.51 -12.06 -5.07
N ASN A 66 7.40 -11.78 -3.77
CA ASN A 66 7.48 -10.42 -3.25
C ASN A 66 8.87 -9.81 -3.46
N LYS A 67 9.94 -10.60 -3.29
CA LYS A 67 11.33 -10.15 -3.60
C LYS A 67 11.51 -9.85 -5.08
N ALA A 68 11.06 -10.75 -5.96
CA ALA A 68 11.14 -10.53 -7.41
C ALA A 68 10.32 -9.29 -7.84
N GLN A 69 9.16 -9.05 -7.23
CA GLN A 69 8.38 -7.84 -7.44
C GLN A 69 9.11 -6.59 -6.91
N ALA A 70 9.68 -6.66 -5.72
CA ALA A 70 10.45 -5.58 -5.11
C ALA A 70 11.61 -5.16 -6.02
N GLU A 71 12.39 -6.12 -6.53
CA GLU A 71 13.52 -5.84 -7.44
C GLU A 71 13.07 -5.15 -8.72
N ARG A 72 11.96 -5.60 -9.34
CA ARG A 72 11.41 -4.95 -10.55
C ARG A 72 10.97 -3.52 -10.26
N ILE A 73 10.32 -3.29 -9.12
CA ILE A 73 9.85 -1.96 -8.71
C ILE A 73 11.05 -1.06 -8.38
N PHE A 74 12.06 -1.56 -7.69
CA PHE A 74 13.27 -0.82 -7.34
C PHE A 74 14.07 -0.44 -8.59
N ALA A 75 14.27 -1.37 -9.52
CA ALA A 75 14.93 -1.07 -10.79
C ALA A 75 14.20 0.03 -11.56
N ARG A 76 12.86 0.05 -11.50
CA ARG A 76 12.05 1.11 -12.12
C ARG A 76 12.20 2.46 -11.41
N ILE A 77 12.20 2.49 -10.08
CA ILE A 77 12.39 3.72 -9.29
C ILE A 77 13.80 4.27 -9.54
N GLU A 78 14.81 3.40 -9.54
CA GLU A 78 16.20 3.77 -9.80
C GLU A 78 16.39 4.33 -11.22
N ALA A 79 15.78 3.69 -12.23
CA ALA A 79 15.77 4.21 -13.59
C ALA A 79 15.12 5.61 -13.67
N ALA A 80 14.02 5.84 -12.96
CA ALA A 80 13.38 7.15 -12.90
C ALA A 80 14.24 8.21 -12.20
N ILE A 81 14.94 7.84 -11.12
CA ILE A 81 15.89 8.73 -10.43
C ILE A 81 17.07 9.06 -11.34
N SER A 82 17.66 8.06 -12.01
CA SER A 82 18.75 8.26 -12.96
C SER A 82 18.32 9.18 -14.11
N PHE A 83 17.12 8.97 -14.65
CA PHE A 83 16.54 9.85 -15.66
C PHE A 83 16.37 11.30 -15.16
N ALA A 84 15.87 11.49 -13.94
CA ALA A 84 15.75 12.83 -13.35
C ALA A 84 17.13 13.50 -13.16
N GLN A 85 18.15 12.75 -12.74
CA GLN A 85 19.52 13.25 -12.61
C GLN A 85 20.12 13.66 -13.96
N GLN A 86 19.90 12.87 -15.03
CA GLN A 86 20.32 13.22 -16.39
C GLN A 86 19.67 14.53 -16.86
N ASN A 87 18.42 14.78 -16.44
CA ASN A 87 17.72 16.05 -16.65
C ASN A 87 18.11 17.16 -15.65
N LYS A 88 19.28 17.04 -14.99
CA LYS A 88 19.86 18.02 -14.07
C LYS A 88 19.02 18.31 -12.82
N ALA A 89 18.15 17.38 -12.41
CA ALA A 89 17.45 17.50 -11.14
C ALA A 89 18.44 17.34 -9.96
N ARG A 90 18.59 18.40 -9.17
CA ARG A 90 19.52 18.43 -8.01
C ARG A 90 18.90 17.94 -6.70
N SER A 91 17.58 18.00 -6.60
CA SER A 91 16.80 17.53 -5.47
C SER A 91 15.58 16.80 -6.01
N ILE A 92 15.35 15.59 -5.53
CA ILE A 92 14.25 14.73 -5.95
C ILE A 92 13.35 14.46 -4.74
N VAL A 93 12.04 14.53 -4.97
CA VAL A 93 11.01 14.13 -4.01
C VAL A 93 10.31 12.91 -4.56
N LEU A 94 10.23 11.85 -3.75
CA LEU A 94 9.51 10.64 -4.12
C LEU A 94 8.08 10.74 -3.60
N ILE A 95 7.10 10.53 -4.48
CA ILE A 95 5.68 10.54 -4.13
C ILE A 95 5.11 9.16 -4.43
N GLY A 96 4.57 8.50 -3.40
CA GLY A 96 3.92 7.21 -3.51
C GLY A 96 2.46 7.31 -3.10
N HIS A 97 1.57 6.71 -3.90
CA HIS A 97 0.14 6.63 -3.62
C HIS A 97 -0.27 5.19 -3.31
N SER A 98 -1.10 4.96 -2.31
CA SER A 98 -1.55 3.62 -1.89
C SER A 98 -0.36 2.68 -1.64
N SER A 99 -0.32 1.53 -2.31
CA SER A 99 0.78 0.58 -2.36
C SER A 99 2.11 1.20 -2.81
N GLY A 100 2.07 2.23 -3.66
CA GLY A 100 3.26 2.97 -4.09
C GLY A 100 3.98 3.68 -2.94
N ALA A 101 3.26 4.10 -1.89
CA ALA A 101 3.87 4.68 -0.69
C ALA A 101 4.71 3.65 0.07
N TYR A 102 4.22 2.41 0.15
CA TYR A 102 4.94 1.29 0.73
C TYR A 102 6.23 1.00 -0.03
N TRP A 103 6.14 0.87 -1.36
CA TRP A 103 7.32 0.60 -2.20
C TRP A 103 8.35 1.73 -2.16
N ALA A 104 7.89 2.98 -2.11
CA ALA A 104 8.77 4.14 -1.97
C ALA A 104 9.52 4.14 -0.62
N ALA A 105 8.83 3.83 0.48
CA ALA A 105 9.47 3.71 1.80
C ALA A 105 10.47 2.55 1.85
N ARG A 106 10.10 1.39 1.29
CA ARG A 106 10.98 0.21 1.22
C ARG A 106 12.22 0.47 0.37
N PHE A 107 12.04 1.09 -0.79
CA PHE A 107 13.15 1.50 -1.66
C PHE A 107 14.12 2.42 -0.92
N LEU A 108 13.65 3.40 -0.16
CA LEU A 108 14.53 4.32 0.57
C LEU A 108 15.28 3.67 1.74
N ASN A 109 14.73 2.60 2.32
CA ASN A 109 15.40 1.82 3.35
C ASN A 109 16.46 0.86 2.77
N GLU A 110 16.16 0.17 1.68
CA GLU A 110 17.07 -0.82 1.07
C GLU A 110 18.08 -0.20 0.08
N ARG A 111 17.68 0.84 -0.66
CA ARG A 111 18.44 1.51 -1.72
C ARG A 111 18.50 3.01 -1.44
N THR A 112 19.28 3.38 -0.42
CA THR A 112 19.44 4.78 -0.04
C THR A 112 20.02 5.60 -1.19
N SER A 113 19.29 6.62 -1.64
CA SER A 113 19.74 7.53 -2.69
C SER A 113 19.90 8.94 -2.13
N PRO A 114 21.11 9.54 -2.15
CA PRO A 114 21.36 10.85 -1.52
C PRO A 114 20.66 12.01 -2.23
N VAL A 115 20.19 11.81 -3.47
CA VAL A 115 19.44 12.83 -4.22
C VAL A 115 17.97 12.92 -3.82
N VAL A 116 17.43 11.87 -3.19
CA VAL A 116 16.06 11.90 -2.68
C VAL A 116 16.06 12.56 -1.31
N GLN A 117 15.43 13.73 -1.21
CA GLN A 117 15.47 14.55 0.01
C GLN A 117 14.21 14.41 0.87
N LYS A 118 13.07 14.11 0.22
CA LYS A 118 11.77 14.01 0.89
C LYS A 118 10.96 12.84 0.31
N LEU A 119 10.12 12.25 1.17
CA LEU A 119 9.13 11.24 0.82
C LEU A 119 7.73 11.75 1.11
N VAL A 120 6.83 11.64 0.13
CA VAL A 120 5.40 11.90 0.29
C VAL A 120 4.64 10.60 0.12
N MET A 121 3.87 10.24 1.14
CA MET A 121 3.03 9.05 1.17
C MET A 121 1.57 9.51 1.13
N LEU A 122 0.82 9.07 0.13
CA LEU A 122 -0.59 9.39 -0.05
C LEU A 122 -1.42 8.14 0.17
N ALA A 123 -2.34 8.17 1.14
CA ALA A 123 -3.23 7.06 1.49
C ALA A 123 -2.46 5.72 1.62
N ALA A 124 -1.35 5.74 2.35
CA ALA A 124 -0.39 4.65 2.36
C ALA A 124 -1.02 3.32 2.77
N ARG A 125 -0.87 2.31 1.92
CA ARG A 125 -1.42 0.97 2.12
C ARG A 125 -0.31 -0.07 1.95
N GLU A 126 -0.30 -1.06 2.84
CA GLU A 126 0.57 -2.22 2.72
C GLU A 126 -0.02 -3.22 1.71
N PRO A 127 0.79 -3.74 0.77
CA PRO A 127 0.36 -4.83 -0.08
C PRO A 127 0.07 -6.09 0.75
N LEU A 128 -0.77 -6.99 0.22
CA LEU A 128 -1.04 -8.28 0.84
C LEU A 128 0.27 -9.07 1.03
N ASN A 129 0.49 -9.62 2.21
CA ASN A 129 1.69 -10.40 2.60
C ASN A 129 3.02 -9.64 2.47
N ALA A 130 3.00 -8.31 2.51
CA ALA A 130 4.22 -7.52 2.38
C ALA A 130 5.06 -7.52 3.67
N LYS A 131 6.31 -8.00 3.55
CA LYS A 131 7.33 -7.89 4.61
C LYS A 131 8.55 -7.13 4.06
N PRO A 132 9.17 -6.21 4.82
CA PRO A 132 8.79 -5.76 6.17
C PRO A 132 7.54 -4.85 6.18
N SER A 133 6.91 -4.66 7.34
CA SER A 133 5.75 -3.76 7.51
C SER A 133 6.17 -2.30 7.38
N LEU A 134 5.25 -1.45 6.92
CA LEU A 134 5.45 -0.01 6.84
C LEU A 134 5.69 0.61 8.22
N LEU A 135 5.13 0.02 9.28
CA LEU A 135 5.35 0.45 10.67
C LEU A 135 6.82 0.35 11.06
N ASP A 136 7.50 -0.73 10.67
CA ASP A 136 8.92 -0.95 10.99
C ASP A 136 9.84 -0.11 10.10
N MET A 137 9.38 0.19 8.88
CA MET A 137 10.14 0.94 7.88
C MET A 137 10.15 2.45 8.14
N VAL A 138 9.02 3.03 8.57
CA VAL A 138 8.88 4.48 8.77
C VAL A 138 9.96 5.05 9.72
N PRO A 139 10.24 4.42 10.88
CA PRO A 139 11.28 4.88 11.80
C PRO A 139 12.71 4.87 11.24
N GLN A 140 12.96 4.04 10.22
CA GLN A 140 14.29 3.84 9.63
C GLN A 140 14.59 4.82 8.49
N LEU A 141 13.59 5.58 8.05
CA LEU A 141 13.72 6.53 6.95
C LEU A 141 14.73 7.63 7.29
N LYS A 142 15.73 7.79 6.41
CA LYS A 142 16.78 8.82 6.50
C LYS A 142 16.39 10.14 5.86
N VAL A 143 15.14 10.27 5.38
CA VAL A 143 14.59 11.47 4.75
C VAL A 143 13.34 11.93 5.49
N LYS A 144 13.01 13.22 5.36
CA LYS A 144 11.73 13.72 5.89
C LYS A 144 10.59 13.06 5.14
N ALA A 145 9.61 12.59 5.89
CA ALA A 145 8.45 11.88 5.34
C ALA A 145 7.13 12.49 5.83
N VAL A 146 6.15 12.52 4.94
CA VAL A 146 4.77 12.88 5.28
C VAL A 146 3.80 11.81 4.84
N ASP A 147 2.85 11.48 5.72
CA ASP A 147 1.74 10.57 5.45
C ASP A 147 0.44 11.37 5.38
N PHE A 148 -0.15 11.42 4.19
CA PHE A 148 -1.44 12.04 3.93
C PHE A 148 -2.55 11.01 4.08
N ILE A 149 -3.40 11.19 5.09
CA ILE A 149 -4.45 10.23 5.47
C ILE A 149 -5.83 10.84 5.30
N TYR A 150 -6.81 10.07 4.83
CA TYR A 150 -8.19 10.54 4.74
C TYR A 150 -8.89 10.44 6.09
N LYS A 151 -9.61 11.50 6.51
CA LYS A 151 -10.30 11.55 7.81
C LYS A 151 -11.46 10.54 7.97
N ASN A 152 -12.01 10.04 6.88
CA ASN A 152 -13.28 9.30 6.90
C ASN A 152 -13.18 7.88 7.49
N SER A 153 -11.98 7.35 7.70
CA SER A 153 -11.80 6.02 8.27
C SER A 153 -10.76 6.06 9.38
N PRO A 154 -11.03 5.49 10.56
CA PRO A 154 -10.04 5.38 11.62
C PRO A 154 -8.90 4.47 11.13
N ASP A 155 -7.82 5.08 10.66
CA ASP A 155 -6.63 4.35 10.22
C ASP A 155 -5.70 4.13 11.43
N GLU A 156 -5.94 3.04 12.15
CA GLU A 156 -5.11 2.62 13.29
C GLU A 156 -3.67 2.35 12.85
N ALA A 157 -3.46 1.81 11.65
CA ALA A 157 -2.13 1.57 11.11
C ALA A 157 -1.40 2.91 10.92
N ALA A 158 -2.06 3.93 10.40
CA ALA A 158 -1.47 5.25 10.24
C ALA A 158 -1.15 5.92 11.58
N LYS A 159 -2.00 5.75 12.60
CA LYS A 159 -1.69 6.22 13.97
C LYS A 159 -0.49 5.47 14.55
N ALA A 160 -0.41 4.16 14.35
CA ALA A 160 0.69 3.34 14.82
C ALA A 160 2.02 3.75 14.16
N ARG A 161 2.01 4.04 12.84
CA ARG A 161 3.16 4.61 12.12
C ARG A 161 3.65 5.93 12.72
N LEU A 162 2.73 6.86 13.02
CA LEU A 162 3.08 8.14 13.66
C LEU A 162 3.65 7.95 15.07
N GLN A 163 3.14 6.98 15.84
CA GLN A 163 3.67 6.68 17.17
C GLN A 163 5.06 6.02 17.09
N ALA A 164 5.26 5.07 16.17
CA ALA A 164 6.54 4.44 15.93
C ALA A 164 7.60 5.47 15.52
N SER A 165 7.25 6.40 14.63
CA SER A 165 8.17 7.45 14.16
C SER A 165 8.58 8.42 15.27
N LYS A 166 7.68 8.74 16.21
CA LYS A 166 7.98 9.61 17.36
C LYS A 166 8.97 8.99 18.35
N ARG A 167 9.02 7.66 18.42
CA ARG A 167 9.95 6.92 19.29
C ARG A 167 11.36 6.86 18.72
N ALA A 168 11.50 6.99 17.40
CA ALA A 168 12.78 6.97 16.73
C ALA A 168 13.37 8.37 16.55
N LYS A 169 14.69 8.45 16.63
CA LYS A 169 15.42 9.69 16.36
C LYS A 169 15.68 9.75 14.86
N GLY A 170 14.89 10.55 14.14
CA GLY A 170 14.93 10.63 12.68
C GLY A 170 14.74 12.04 12.13
N PRO A 171 14.82 12.20 10.79
CA PRO A 171 14.72 13.49 10.10
C PRO A 171 13.36 14.18 10.27
N GLY A 172 12.34 13.42 10.64
CA GLY A 172 10.99 13.89 10.93
C GLY A 172 9.94 13.17 10.09
N PHE A 173 8.88 12.72 10.76
CA PHE A 173 7.70 12.13 10.14
C PHE A 173 6.46 12.90 10.59
N THR A 174 5.66 13.35 9.62
CA THR A 174 4.44 14.12 9.87
C THR A 174 3.23 13.45 9.25
N GLN A 175 2.07 13.57 9.89
CA GLN A 175 0.82 13.06 9.35
C GLN A 175 -0.13 14.22 9.11
N ILE A 176 -0.65 14.32 7.89
CA ILE A 176 -1.56 15.39 7.48
C ILE A 176 -2.89 14.76 7.08
N ALA A 177 -3.96 15.21 7.71
CA ALA A 177 -5.30 14.71 7.43
C ALA A 177 -5.94 15.44 6.24
N LEU A 178 -6.30 14.68 5.20
CA LEU A 178 -7.09 15.09 4.04
C LEU A 178 -8.58 14.99 4.34
N ILE A 179 -9.35 15.91 3.76
CA ILE A 179 -10.81 15.93 3.86
C ILE A 179 -11.36 15.42 2.54
N ASN A 180 -12.13 14.34 2.60
CA ASN A 180 -12.86 13.86 1.42
C ASN A 180 -14.04 14.82 1.16
N ILE A 181 -14.08 15.39 -0.04
CA ILE A 181 -15.14 16.31 -0.46
C ILE A 181 -16.17 15.50 -1.25
N ALA A 182 -17.27 15.14 -0.61
CA ALA A 182 -18.32 14.34 -1.24
C ALA A 182 -18.84 15.01 -2.52
N GLY A 183 -18.79 14.29 -3.65
CA GLY A 183 -19.33 14.74 -4.93
C GLY A 183 -18.44 15.68 -5.74
N GLY A 184 -17.19 15.93 -5.35
CA GLY A 184 -16.28 16.86 -6.03
C GLY A 184 -14.84 16.38 -6.15
N GLY A 185 -14.58 15.42 -7.04
CA GLY A 185 -13.24 14.87 -7.28
C GLY A 185 -12.20 15.93 -7.63
N ASP A 186 -12.57 16.95 -8.41
CA ASP A 186 -11.67 18.05 -8.79
C ASP A 186 -11.26 18.91 -7.58
N ALA A 187 -12.21 19.21 -6.70
CA ALA A 187 -11.94 19.98 -5.48
C ALA A 187 -11.05 19.19 -4.50
N GLU A 188 -11.21 17.87 -4.44
CA GLU A 188 -10.36 16.99 -3.65
C GLU A 188 -8.94 16.93 -4.21
N GLN A 189 -8.78 16.77 -5.53
CA GLN A 189 -7.48 16.78 -6.19
C GLN A 189 -6.76 18.12 -6.02
N GLU A 190 -7.49 19.23 -6.13
CA GLU A 190 -6.90 20.55 -5.93
C GLU A 190 -6.47 20.76 -4.47
N GLN A 191 -7.26 20.30 -3.49
CA GLN A 191 -6.87 20.29 -2.09
C GLN A 191 -5.59 19.48 -1.89
N LEU A 192 -5.55 18.26 -2.43
CA LEU A 192 -4.40 17.37 -2.34
C LEU A 192 -3.15 18.04 -2.94
N PHE A 193 -3.26 18.56 -4.16
CA PHE A 193 -2.16 19.23 -4.85
C PHE A 193 -1.62 20.41 -4.03
N ARG A 194 -2.51 21.28 -3.54
CA ARG A 194 -2.12 22.43 -2.70
C ARG A 194 -1.41 21.99 -1.42
N ARG A 195 -1.90 20.94 -0.77
CA ARG A 195 -1.34 20.41 0.48
C ARG A 195 0.03 19.77 0.27
N VAL A 196 0.16 18.92 -0.75
CA VAL A 196 1.42 18.26 -1.11
C VAL A 196 2.46 19.31 -1.50
N ARG A 197 2.10 20.22 -2.41
CA ARG A 197 3.00 21.31 -2.83
C ARG A 197 3.43 22.17 -1.64
N GLY A 198 2.49 22.57 -0.78
CA GLY A 198 2.80 23.38 0.40
C GLY A 198 3.81 22.72 1.34
N TRP A 199 3.72 21.39 1.53
CA TRP A 199 4.68 20.65 2.36
C TRP A 199 6.04 20.46 1.67
N ILE A 200 6.05 20.25 0.35
CA ILE A 200 7.30 20.14 -0.42
C ILE A 200 8.05 21.47 -0.41
N ASP A 201 7.36 22.59 -0.64
CA ASP A 201 7.92 23.94 -0.69
C ASP A 201 8.24 24.51 0.69
N ALA A 202 7.67 23.93 1.76
CA ALA A 202 8.00 24.31 3.13
C ALA A 202 9.51 24.18 3.35
N LYS A 203 10.14 25.34 3.59
CA LYS A 203 11.54 25.41 3.99
C LYS A 203 11.67 24.75 5.34
N GLU A 204 12.74 23.99 5.53
CA GLU A 204 13.07 23.46 6.84
C GLU A 204 13.30 24.66 7.76
N GLU A 205 12.41 24.86 8.74
CA GLU A 205 12.70 25.78 9.85
C GLU A 205 14.01 25.31 10.47
N LYS A 206 14.95 26.24 10.53
CA LYS A 206 16.35 26.03 10.87
C LYS A 206 16.58 26.25 12.35
#